data_AF-A0A9E3QH30-F1
#
_entry.id   AF-A0A9E3QH30-F1
#
_cell.length_a   1.000
_cell.length_b   1.000
_cell.length_c   1.000
_cell.angle_alpha   90.00
_cell.angle_beta   90.00
_cell.angle_gamma   90.00
#
_symmetry.space_group_name_H-M   'P 1'
#
loop_
_entity.id
_entity.type
_entity.pdbx_description
1 polymer ?
#
loop_
_entity_poly.entity_id
_entity_poly.type
_entity_poly.pdbx_seq_one_letter_code
_entity_poly.pdbx_strand_id
1 'polypeptide(L)' 'MKYRGRVKGGVIALEEDVELPEGAMVAIELIEERPEDISDNPLYRIAELAVDTGIPDLSRNIDHYLYGHPKVGEADE' A
#
# COMPACT_ATOMS: atom_id res chain seq x y z
N MET A 1 4.77 -4.74 31.06
CA MET A 1 4.40 -5.38 29.78
C MET A 1 3.38 -4.48 29.10
N LYS A 2 3.36 -4.41 27.76
CA LYS A 2 2.38 -3.64 27.00
C LYS A 2 1.66 -4.62 26.09
N TYR A 3 0.34 -4.56 26.06
CA TYR A 3 -0.49 -5.42 25.21
C TYR A 3 -1.22 -4.56 24.20
N ARG A 4 -1.36 -5.08 22.98
CA ARG A 4 -2.18 -4.46 21.94
C ARG A 4 -3.52 -5.16 21.85
N GLY A 5 -4.54 -4.39 21.55
CA GLY A 5 -5.87 -4.88 21.36
C GLY A 5 -6.69 -3.92 20.53
N ARG A 6 -7.83 -4.40 20.03
CA ARG A 6 -8.78 -3.60 19.27
C ARG A 6 -10.12 -3.59 19.97
N VAL A 7 -10.80 -2.45 19.92
CA VAL A 7 -12.17 -2.36 20.40
C VAL A 7 -13.08 -3.12 19.43
N LYS A 8 -13.77 -4.15 19.93
CA LYS A 8 -14.76 -4.93 19.19
C LYS A 8 -16.02 -5.03 20.04
N GLY A 9 -17.13 -4.44 19.58
CA GLY A 9 -18.40 -4.50 20.31
C GLY A 9 -18.36 -3.92 21.73
N GLY A 10 -17.52 -2.92 21.97
CA GLY A 10 -17.38 -2.28 23.29
C GLY A 10 -16.43 -2.98 24.27
N VAL A 11 -15.78 -4.09 23.88
CA VAL A 11 -14.71 -4.73 24.65
C VAL A 11 -13.37 -4.58 23.95
N ILE A 12 -12.27 -4.52 24.71
CA ILE A 12 -10.91 -4.54 24.17
C ILE A 12 -10.51 -5.99 23.95
N ALA A 13 -10.49 -6.44 22.71
CA ALA A 13 -9.98 -7.76 22.34
C ALA A 13 -8.46 -7.67 22.15
N LEU A 14 -7.70 -8.30 23.04
CA LEU A 14 -6.24 -8.38 22.94
C LEU A 14 -5.85 -9.23 21.71
N GLU A 15 -4.77 -8.84 21.03
CA GLU A 15 -4.26 -9.57 19.86
C GLU A 15 -3.54 -10.87 20.25
N GLU A 16 -2.97 -10.88 21.44
CA GLU A 16 -2.30 -12.02 22.04
C GLU A 16 -3.21 -12.71 23.07
N ASP A 17 -3.08 -14.03 23.18
CA ASP A 17 -3.76 -14.81 24.21
C ASP A 17 -3.04 -14.63 25.55
N VAL A 18 -3.56 -13.71 26.37
CA VAL A 18 -2.93 -13.25 27.61
C VAL A 18 -3.96 -13.31 28.74
N GLU A 19 -3.63 -14.07 29.78
CA GLU A 19 -4.39 -14.08 31.03
C GLU A 19 -3.97 -12.90 31.91
N LEU A 20 -4.87 -11.94 32.10
CA LEU A 20 -4.70 -10.87 33.07
C LEU A 20 -5.29 -11.28 34.41
N PRO A 21 -4.61 -11.02 35.54
CA PRO A 21 -5.14 -11.36 36.86
C PRO A 21 -6.46 -10.63 37.13
N GLU A 22 -7.41 -11.32 37.77
CA GLU A 22 -8.67 -10.73 38.21
C GLU A 22 -8.40 -9.51 39.11
N GLY A 23 -9.08 -8.39 38.84
CA GLY A 23 -8.92 -7.15 39.59
C GLY A 23 -7.63 -6.37 39.29
N ALA A 24 -6.83 -6.78 38.30
CA ALA A 24 -5.64 -6.03 37.89
C ALA A 24 -6.01 -4.62 37.39
N MET A 25 -5.34 -3.60 37.90
CA MET A 25 -5.47 -2.23 37.41
C MET A 25 -4.70 -2.08 36.09
N VAL A 26 -5.38 -1.58 35.06
CA VAL A 26 -4.79 -1.38 33.73
C VAL A 26 -4.84 0.10 33.33
N ALA A 27 -3.84 0.51 32.55
CA ALA A 27 -3.84 1.81 31.86
C ALA A 27 -4.07 1.57 30.37
N ILE A 28 -5.00 2.31 29.78
CA ILE A 28 -5.35 2.20 28.36
C ILE A 28 -4.85 3.47 27.66
N GLU A 29 -4.09 3.27 26.59
CA GLU A 29 -3.64 4.34 25.70
C GLU A 29 -4.33 4.13 24.35
N LEU A 30 -5.18 5.08 23.95
CA LEU A 30 -5.81 5.06 22.63
C LEU A 30 -4.76 5.48 21.60
N ILE A 31 -4.48 4.58 20.66
CA ILE A 31 -3.61 4.87 19.53
C ILE A 31 -4.50 5.36 18.39
N GLU A 32 -4.42 6.66 18.08
CA GLU A 32 -4.96 7.17 16.83
C GLU A 32 -4.06 6.67 15.70
N GLU A 33 -4.57 5.76 14.87
CA GLU A 33 -3.96 5.51 13.56
C GLU A 33 -4.12 6.79 12.75
N ARG A 34 -3.09 7.64 12.78
CA ARG A 34 -2.97 8.70 11.79
C ARG A 34 -2.88 7.99 10.45
N PRO A 35 -3.75 8.30 9.47
CA PRO A 35 -3.61 7.74 8.13
C PRO A 35 -2.18 8.00 7.69
N GLU A 36 -1.50 6.94 7.23
CA GLU A 36 -0.17 7.11 6.66
C GLU A 36 -0.26 8.20 5.60
N ASP A 37 0.62 9.18 5.69
CA ASP A 37 0.70 10.24 4.70
C ASP A 37 1.26 9.65 3.41
N ILE A 38 0.36 9.05 2.64
CA ILE A 38 0.63 8.43 1.34
C ILE A 38 1.05 9.46 0.29
N SER A 39 0.97 10.76 0.59
CA SER A 39 1.42 11.81 -0.33
C SER A 39 2.90 11.69 -0.70
N ASP A 40 3.73 11.15 0.20
CA ASP A 40 5.17 10.98 -0.04
C ASP A 40 5.53 9.56 -0.51
N ASN A 41 4.54 8.69 -0.75
CA ASN A 41 4.80 7.36 -1.27
C ASN A 41 5.03 7.43 -2.80
N PRO A 42 6.23 7.03 -3.28
CA PRO A 42 6.62 7.18 -4.69
C PRO A 42 5.68 6.49 -5.69
N LEU A 43 4.98 5.42 -5.27
CA LEU A 43 4.02 4.72 -6.13
C LEU A 43 2.86 5.63 -6.54
N TYR A 44 2.39 6.50 -5.64
CA TYR A 44 1.30 7.43 -5.92
C TYR A 44 1.76 8.67 -6.69
N ARG A 45 3.07 8.89 -6.78
CA ARG A 45 3.70 10.00 -7.52
C ARG A 45 4.27 9.59 -8.88
N ILE A 46 3.93 8.40 -9.38
CA ILE A 46 4.52 7.86 -10.63
C ILE A 46 4.29 8.77 -11.85
N ALA A 47 3.19 9.52 -11.87
CA ALA A 47 2.90 10.49 -12.93
C ALA A 47 3.88 11.67 -12.95
N GLU A 48 4.37 12.11 -11.79
CA GLU A 48 5.38 13.17 -11.69
C GLU A 48 6.78 12.69 -12.12
N LEU A 49 7.01 11.37 -12.05
CA LEU A 49 8.25 10.73 -12.48
C LEU A 49 8.22 10.34 -13.96
N ALA A 50 7.09 10.52 -14.65
CA ALA A 50 6.96 10.18 -16.05
C ALA A 50 7.78 11.16 -16.92
N VAL A 51 8.53 10.61 -17.87
CA VAL A 51 9.26 11.38 -18.88
C VAL A 51 8.40 11.44 -20.14
N ASP A 52 8.20 12.64 -20.68
CA ASP A 52 7.59 12.78 -22.01
C ASP A 52 8.55 12.25 -23.08
N THR A 53 8.17 11.14 -23.68
CA THR A 53 8.97 10.46 -24.72
C THR A 53 8.66 10.98 -26.12
N GLY A 54 7.56 11.73 -26.32
CA GLY A 54 7.06 12.12 -27.64
C GLY A 54 6.54 10.95 -28.49
N ILE A 55 6.41 9.75 -27.92
CA ILE A 55 5.97 8.54 -28.63
C ILE A 55 4.53 8.21 -28.22
N PRO A 56 3.53 8.41 -29.10
CA PRO A 56 2.12 8.32 -28.72
C PRO A 56 1.61 6.90 -28.46
N ASP A 57 2.29 5.87 -28.96
CA ASP A 57 1.90 4.45 -28.86
C ASP A 57 2.86 3.63 -27.99
N LEU A 58 3.68 4.29 -27.16
CA LEU A 58 4.72 3.65 -26.32
C LEU A 58 4.14 2.56 -25.42
N SER A 59 3.00 2.84 -24.76
CA SER A 59 2.34 1.90 -23.85
C SER A 59 1.79 0.66 -24.57
N ARG A 60 1.34 0.83 -25.83
CA ARG A 60 0.79 -0.25 -26.65
C ARG A 60 1.88 -1.13 -27.27
N ASN A 61 3.04 -0.53 -27.57
CA ASN A 61 4.15 -1.16 -28.29
C ASN A 61 5.40 -1.29 -27.43
N ILE A 62 5.25 -1.56 -26.13
CA ILE A 62 6.38 -1.57 -25.18
C ILE A 62 7.50 -2.53 -25.61
N ASP A 63 7.16 -3.70 -26.15
CA ASP A 63 8.12 -4.71 -26.60
C ASP A 63 8.90 -4.27 -27.86
N HIS A 64 8.28 -3.45 -28.72
CA HIS A 64 8.96 -2.85 -29.85
C HIS A 64 10.04 -1.87 -29.38
N TYR A 65 9.72 -1.02 -28.41
CA TYR A 65 10.65 0.00 -27.93
C TYR A 65 11.72 -0.55 -26.98
N LEU A 66 11.42 -1.60 -26.21
CA LEU A 66 12.39 -2.22 -25.30
C LEU A 66 13.28 -3.27 -25.98
N TYR A 67 12.73 -4.04 -26.92
CA TYR A 67 13.39 -5.25 -27.44
C TYR A 67 13.42 -5.32 -28.97
N GLY A 68 12.82 -4.36 -29.68
CA GLY A 68 12.84 -4.32 -31.15
C GLY A 68 11.87 -5.29 -31.83
N HIS A 69 10.85 -5.80 -31.12
CA HIS A 69 9.79 -6.58 -31.76
C HIS A 69 9.00 -5.75 -32.79
N PRO A 70 8.32 -6.38 -33.78
CA PRO A 70 7.36 -5.67 -34.61
C PRO A 70 6.30 -4.96 -33.76
N LYS A 71 5.78 -3.82 -34.22
CA LYS A 71 4.66 -3.18 -33.53
C LYS A 71 3.45 -4.09 -33.57
N VAL A 72 2.62 -4.01 -32.53
CA VAL A 72 1.34 -4.70 -32.50
C VAL A 72 0.50 -4.21 -33.68
N GLY A 73 0.17 -5.13 -34.60
CA GLY A 73 -0.54 -4.86 -35.85
C GLY A 73 0.32 -4.77 -37.11
N GLU A 74 1.66 -4.74 -37.00
CA GLU A 74 2.58 -4.83 -38.16
C GLU A 74 3.09 -6.26 -38.40
N ALA A 75 2.91 -7.18 -37.45
CA ALA A 75 3.35 -8.58 -37.58
C ALA A 75 2.44 -9.44 -38.48
N ASP A 76 1.29 -8.92 -38.91
CA ASP A 76 0.26 -9.64 -39.67
C ASP A 76 0.16 -9.22 -41.16
N GLU A 77 1.07 -8.38 -41.66
CA GLU A 77 1.25 -8.04 -43.09
C GLU A 77 2.51 -8.67 -43.69
#